data_AF-A0A0P6VX89-F1
#
_entry.id   AF-A0A0P6VX89-F1
#
_cell.length_a   1.000
_cell.length_b   1.000
_cell.length_c   1.000
_cell.angle_alpha   90.00
_cell.angle_beta   90.00
_cell.angle_gamma   90.00
#
_symmetry.space_group_name_H-M   'P 1'
#
loop_
_entity.id
_entity.type
_entity.pdbx_description
1 polymer ?
#
loop_
_entity_poly.entity_id
_entity_poly.type
_entity_poly.pdbx_seq_one_letter_code
_entity_poly.pdbx_strand_id
1 'polypeptide(L)'
;MDTVIAGMIADKTLTDPFDMIVHSTGGLVAREWIVGRMERGEPVPVKRLIMLAPANFGSSLARLGKSMLGRVIKGWGSWFEIGQEMLNGLELASQYQWDLARRDLLDATGGQAAGPYGPGKTLPFVITGTKPYTEALRQVVNEPGADGTVRVPAANMNVSGYTIDFTHSAGPDTEMTAKPWTWRAGPGVEIPFAVLPDRDHTTITQPASSSGADGETSGRLAALILEALDCTDAGYAAVAASWKSVSDATGALGAGGAVPAFPDVEAEYFHQHMQFITHAIDNAGDPVRDYFVEFFSSAPNSIKDTVAFQGKVLRDCAKNSIDESFLCFYIDRELLLSQFYKAVQAKYTELRVSISAAAPGGNVRYFEKHNSAGYLTIHYADGPTREAMPIDRRLRRNATHLVEMRLPRNLDKEGFHF
;
A
#
# COMPACT_ATOMS: atom_id res chain seq x y z
N MET A 1 -9.57 -10.43 21.21
CA MET A 1 -9.62 -11.58 20.28
C MET A 1 -9.31 -12.89 20.99
N ASP A 2 -8.21 -12.99 21.74
CA ASP A 2 -7.84 -14.19 22.51
C ASP A 2 -8.98 -14.77 23.36
N THR A 3 -9.65 -13.96 24.18
CA THR A 3 -10.77 -14.43 25.03
C THR A 3 -11.92 -15.04 24.23
N VAL A 4 -12.25 -14.45 23.08
CA VAL A 4 -13.36 -14.91 22.23
C VAL A 4 -12.98 -16.25 21.57
N ILE A 5 -11.80 -16.32 20.96
CA ILE A 5 -11.32 -17.54 20.30
C ILE A 5 -11.14 -18.68 21.32
N ALA A 6 -10.57 -18.40 22.50
CA ALA A 6 -10.43 -19.39 23.55
C ALA A 6 -11.81 -19.89 24.05
N GLY A 7 -12.80 -19.00 24.17
CA GLY A 7 -14.18 -19.37 24.48
C GLY A 7 -14.79 -20.29 23.43
N MET A 8 -14.65 -19.96 22.14
CA MET A 8 -15.16 -20.75 21.02
C MET A 8 -14.48 -22.12 20.88
N ILE A 9 -13.20 -22.22 21.27
CA ILE A 9 -12.50 -23.52 21.33
C ILE A 9 -13.01 -24.32 22.53
N ALA A 10 -13.19 -23.68 23.69
CA ALA A 10 -13.65 -24.34 24.91
C ALA A 10 -15.10 -24.87 24.77
N ASP A 11 -15.97 -24.14 24.07
CA ASP A 11 -17.35 -24.55 23.80
C ASP A 11 -17.51 -25.44 22.55
N LYS A 12 -16.40 -25.73 21.85
CA LYS A 12 -16.31 -26.57 20.65
C LYS A 12 -17.05 -26.03 19.42
N THR A 13 -17.34 -24.72 19.38
CA THR A 13 -17.82 -24.05 18.16
C THR A 13 -16.70 -23.76 17.16
N LEU A 14 -15.44 -23.84 17.59
CA LEU A 14 -14.24 -23.72 16.76
C LEU A 14 -13.22 -24.83 17.10
N THR A 15 -12.51 -25.34 16.10
CA THR A 15 -11.46 -26.35 16.27
C THR A 15 -10.11 -25.79 15.80
N ASP A 16 -9.06 -25.98 16.60
CA ASP A 16 -7.67 -25.62 16.23
C ASP A 16 -7.02 -26.77 15.44
N PRO A 17 -6.37 -26.51 14.28
CA PRO A 17 -6.26 -25.21 13.61
C PRO A 17 -7.50 -24.86 12.79
N PHE A 18 -7.75 -23.55 12.61
CA PHE A 18 -8.89 -23.02 11.86
C PHE A 18 -8.49 -22.03 10.77
N ASP A 19 -9.41 -21.81 9.84
CA ASP A 19 -9.31 -20.77 8.81
C ASP A 19 -10.10 -19.53 9.27
N MET A 20 -9.58 -18.34 8.98
CA MET A 20 -10.17 -17.06 9.35
C MET A 20 -10.47 -16.24 8.10
N ILE A 21 -11.74 -15.87 7.91
CA ILE A 21 -12.18 -14.95 6.86
C ILE A 21 -12.50 -13.61 7.51
N VAL A 22 -11.86 -12.55 7.04
CA VAL A 22 -12.07 -11.19 7.53
C VAL A 22 -12.38 -10.24 6.39
N HIS A 23 -13.10 -9.17 6.69
CA HIS A 23 -13.41 -8.12 5.74
C HIS A 23 -12.90 -6.77 6.23
N SER A 24 -12.42 -5.95 5.32
CA SER A 24 -12.05 -4.55 5.59
C SER A 24 -11.08 -4.43 6.76
N THR A 25 -11.46 -3.70 7.80
CA THR A 25 -10.66 -3.43 8.99
C THR A 25 -10.38 -4.68 9.83
N GLY A 26 -11.16 -5.75 9.66
CA GLY A 26 -10.90 -7.06 10.27
C GLY A 26 -9.54 -7.64 9.86
N GLY A 27 -9.00 -7.26 8.69
CA GLY A 27 -7.64 -7.59 8.28
C GLY A 27 -6.58 -7.05 9.26
N LEU A 28 -6.70 -5.79 9.68
CA LEU A 28 -5.76 -5.19 10.64
C LEU A 28 -5.88 -5.85 12.01
N VAL A 29 -7.09 -6.12 12.48
CA VAL A 29 -7.34 -6.79 13.76
C VAL A 29 -6.74 -8.20 13.76
N ALA A 30 -6.95 -8.97 12.69
CA ALA A 30 -6.40 -10.31 12.57
C ALA A 30 -4.86 -10.31 12.53
N ARG A 31 -4.27 -9.42 11.72
CA ARG A 31 -2.81 -9.26 11.63
C ARG A 31 -2.19 -8.89 12.98
N GLU A 32 -2.76 -7.88 13.65
CA GLU A 32 -2.33 -7.45 14.99
C GLU A 32 -2.36 -8.60 16.00
N TRP A 33 -3.45 -9.37 15.99
CA TRP A 33 -3.60 -10.50 16.88
C TRP A 33 -2.60 -11.63 16.59
N ILE A 34 -2.43 -11.99 15.31
CA ILE A 34 -1.50 -13.03 14.86
C ILE A 34 -0.06 -12.68 15.24
N VAL A 35 0.40 -11.48 14.88
CA VAL A 35 1.78 -11.06 15.17
C VAL A 35 2.00 -10.93 16.68
N GLY A 36 1.02 -10.40 17.43
CA GLY A 36 1.11 -10.29 18.88
C GLY A 36 1.22 -11.64 19.58
N ARG A 37 0.54 -12.69 19.11
CA ARG A 37 0.72 -14.07 19.62
C ARG A 37 2.12 -14.59 19.33
N MET A 38 2.61 -14.42 18.11
CA MET A 38 3.97 -14.81 17.71
C MET A 38 5.03 -14.12 18.58
N GLU A 39 4.91 -12.82 18.82
CA GLU A 39 5.84 -12.04 19.65
C GLU A 39 5.86 -12.50 21.11
N ARG A 40 4.73 -13.01 21.62
CA ARG A 40 4.64 -13.63 22.96
C ARG A 40 5.10 -15.10 23.00
N GLY A 41 5.50 -15.67 21.86
CA GLY A 41 5.86 -17.08 21.75
C GLY A 41 4.67 -18.03 21.89
N GLU A 42 3.44 -17.54 21.67
CA GLU A 42 2.22 -18.33 21.76
C GLU A 42 1.91 -19.01 20.42
N PRO A 43 1.29 -20.21 20.42
CA PRO A 43 0.83 -20.86 19.20
C PRO A 43 -0.17 -19.96 18.43
N VAL A 44 -0.01 -19.88 17.12
CA VAL A 44 -0.95 -19.19 16.22
C VAL A 44 -1.88 -20.26 15.60
N PRO A 45 -3.16 -20.32 16.00
CA PRO A 45 -4.08 -21.39 15.55
C PRO A 45 -4.67 -21.14 14.15
N VAL A 46 -4.33 -20.00 13.52
CA VAL A 46 -4.83 -19.62 12.19
C VAL A 46 -4.00 -20.31 11.12
N LYS A 47 -4.61 -21.24 10.40
CA LYS A 47 -3.99 -21.90 9.24
C LYS A 47 -4.04 -21.00 8.02
N ARG A 48 -5.19 -20.42 7.71
CA ARG A 48 -5.38 -19.54 6.55
C ARG A 48 -6.10 -18.27 6.95
N LEU A 49 -5.59 -17.14 6.47
CA LEU A 49 -6.17 -15.82 6.68
C LEU A 49 -6.65 -15.27 5.34
N ILE A 50 -7.96 -15.33 5.10
CA ILE A 50 -8.58 -14.85 3.87
C ILE A 50 -9.13 -13.45 4.14
N MET A 51 -8.53 -12.45 3.50
CA MET A 51 -8.90 -11.06 3.65
C MET A 51 -9.66 -10.58 2.41
N LEU A 52 -10.90 -10.15 2.65
CA LEU A 52 -11.77 -9.53 1.65
C LEU A 52 -11.66 -8.01 1.79
N ALA A 53 -11.11 -7.35 0.78
CA ALA A 53 -10.88 -5.91 0.72
C ALA A 53 -10.24 -5.31 2.00
N PRO A 54 -9.12 -5.85 2.52
CA PRO A 54 -8.53 -5.37 3.77
C PRO A 54 -7.95 -3.96 3.61
N ALA A 55 -8.07 -3.12 4.63
CA ALA A 55 -7.42 -1.80 4.66
C ALA A 55 -5.99 -1.90 5.22
N ASN A 56 -5.11 -2.68 4.58
CA ASN A 56 -3.78 -3.00 5.11
C ASN A 56 -2.84 -1.78 5.22
N PHE A 57 -3.00 -0.81 4.32
CA PHE A 57 -2.22 0.43 4.26
C PHE A 57 -3.11 1.66 4.04
N GLY A 58 -4.27 1.65 4.71
CA GLY A 58 -5.13 2.81 4.86
C GLY A 58 -6.31 2.82 3.90
N SER A 59 -7.16 3.83 4.07
CA SER A 59 -8.33 4.09 3.24
C SER A 59 -8.52 5.60 3.04
N SER A 60 -9.00 5.98 1.86
CA SER A 60 -9.35 7.37 1.54
C SER A 60 -10.56 7.88 2.33
N LEU A 61 -11.31 7.01 3.00
CA LEU A 61 -12.42 7.38 3.86
C LEU A 61 -12.00 8.34 4.99
N ALA A 62 -10.77 8.19 5.52
CA ALA A 62 -10.25 9.02 6.60
C ALA A 62 -10.14 10.51 6.22
N ARG A 63 -10.17 10.83 4.91
CA ARG A 63 -10.06 12.20 4.38
C ARG A 63 -11.38 12.95 4.38
N LEU A 64 -12.50 12.28 4.62
CA LEU A 64 -13.79 12.96 4.73
C LEU A 64 -13.83 13.77 6.02
N GLY A 65 -14.24 15.04 5.93
CA GLY A 65 -14.53 15.84 7.12
C GLY A 65 -15.53 15.14 8.04
N LYS A 66 -15.42 15.34 9.37
CA LYS A 66 -16.18 14.59 10.39
C LYS A 66 -17.69 14.46 10.10
N SER A 67 -18.31 15.51 9.55
CA SER A 67 -19.75 15.53 9.19
C SER A 67 -20.08 14.71 7.93
N MET A 68 -19.16 14.62 6.97
CA MET A 68 -19.27 13.77 5.79
C MET A 68 -19.00 12.32 6.15
N LEU A 69 -17.94 12.07 6.92
CA LEU A 69 -17.60 10.74 7.44
C LEU A 69 -18.77 10.14 8.22
N GLY A 70 -19.36 10.91 9.14
CA GLY A 70 -20.54 10.46 9.88
C GLY A 70 -21.74 10.12 8.99
N ARG A 71 -21.92 10.79 7.84
CA ARG A 71 -23.00 10.47 6.89
C ARG A 71 -22.71 9.23 6.06
N VAL A 72 -21.47 9.06 5.60
CA VAL A 72 -21.03 7.89 4.84
C VAL A 72 -21.06 6.63 5.72
N ILE A 73 -20.55 6.71 6.95
CA ILE A 73 -20.62 5.63 7.95
C ILE A 73 -22.07 5.26 8.27
N LYS A 74 -22.97 6.23 8.50
CA LYS A 74 -24.41 5.97 8.69
C LYS A 74 -25.00 5.22 7.49
N GLY A 75 -24.58 5.57 6.28
CA GLY A 75 -25.02 4.95 5.04
C GLY A 75 -24.50 3.52 4.84
N TRP A 76 -23.44 3.09 5.52
CA TRP A 76 -22.93 1.71 5.44
C TRP A 76 -23.56 0.74 6.44
N GLY A 77 -24.16 1.23 7.53
CA GLY A 77 -24.73 0.38 8.58
C GLY A 77 -23.67 -0.40 9.37
N SER A 78 -23.86 -0.57 10.68
CA SER A 78 -22.99 -1.32 11.61
C SER A 78 -21.53 -0.86 11.83
N TRP A 79 -20.96 0.06 11.02
CA TRP A 79 -19.64 0.68 11.29
C TRP A 79 -19.61 1.67 12.48
N PHE A 80 -20.72 1.80 13.23
CA PHE A 80 -20.93 2.86 14.22
C PHE A 80 -20.17 2.70 15.55
N GLU A 81 -19.49 1.57 15.77
CA GLU A 81 -18.68 1.32 16.98
C GLU A 81 -17.19 1.65 16.80
N ILE A 82 -16.80 2.19 15.64
CA ILE A 82 -15.40 2.50 15.33
C ILE A 82 -14.97 3.74 16.13
N GLY A 83 -14.05 3.52 17.08
CA GLY A 83 -13.43 4.60 17.86
C GLY A 83 -12.50 5.47 17.03
N GLN A 84 -12.24 6.70 17.50
CA GLN A 84 -11.34 7.66 16.85
C GLN A 84 -9.95 7.07 16.57
N GLU A 85 -9.42 6.25 17.48
CA GLU A 85 -8.12 5.57 17.30
C GLU A 85 -8.08 4.65 16.08
N MET A 86 -9.19 3.96 15.80
CA MET A 86 -9.28 3.09 14.63
C MET A 86 -9.37 3.92 13.34
N LEU A 87 -10.05 5.07 13.36
CA LEU A 87 -10.04 6.01 12.23
C LEU A 87 -8.65 6.60 11.98
N ASN A 88 -7.94 6.98 13.04
CA ASN A 88 -6.55 7.45 12.96
C ASN A 88 -5.64 6.34 12.38
N GLY A 89 -5.83 5.09 12.81
CA GLY A 89 -5.11 3.93 12.30
C GLY A 89 -5.43 3.59 10.84
N LEU A 90 -6.61 3.95 10.35
CA LEU A 90 -7.03 3.76 8.95
C LEU A 90 -6.65 4.91 8.03
N GLU A 91 -6.21 6.03 8.58
CA GLU A 91 -5.71 7.14 7.79
C GLU A 91 -4.54 6.69 6.91
N LEU A 92 -4.49 7.21 5.68
CA LEU A 92 -3.37 6.95 4.79
C LEU A 92 -2.06 7.39 5.45
N ALA A 93 -1.03 6.57 5.27
CA ALA A 93 0.26 6.74 5.93
C ALA A 93 0.18 6.78 7.47
N SER A 94 -0.71 6.00 8.09
CA SER A 94 -0.75 5.91 9.54
C SER A 94 0.49 5.20 10.11
N GLN A 95 1.01 5.74 11.21
CA GLN A 95 2.10 5.12 11.96
C GLN A 95 1.72 3.72 12.45
N TYR A 96 0.46 3.51 12.85
CA TYR A 96 -0.02 2.19 13.27
C TYR A 96 0.18 1.11 12.21
N GLN A 97 -0.23 1.37 10.96
CA GLN A 97 -0.08 0.39 9.87
C GLN A 97 1.38 0.20 9.45
N TRP A 98 2.17 1.29 9.50
CA TRP A 98 3.61 1.25 9.28
C TRP A 98 4.29 0.32 10.28
N ASP A 99 4.00 0.47 11.57
CA ASP A 99 4.59 -0.33 12.64
C ASP A 99 4.07 -1.76 12.65
N LEU A 100 2.79 -1.99 12.34
CA LEU A 100 2.27 -3.34 12.12
C LEU A 100 3.02 -4.03 10.98
N ALA A 101 3.18 -3.38 9.83
CA ALA A 101 3.94 -3.93 8.71
C ALA A 101 5.41 -4.23 9.07
N ARG A 102 6.04 -3.43 9.94
CA ARG A 102 7.40 -3.70 10.44
C ARG A 102 7.49 -4.88 11.42
N ARG A 103 6.39 -5.27 12.04
CA ARG A 103 6.34 -6.44 12.91
C ARG A 103 6.02 -7.71 12.13
N ASP A 104 5.06 -7.65 11.19
CA ASP A 104 4.51 -8.86 10.56
C ASP A 104 4.99 -9.11 9.11
N LEU A 105 5.36 -8.07 8.36
CA LEU A 105 5.70 -8.18 6.94
C LEU A 105 7.16 -7.88 6.61
N LEU A 106 7.75 -6.84 7.20
CA LEU A 106 9.06 -6.30 6.83
C LEU A 106 9.98 -6.15 8.05
N ASP A 107 11.23 -6.54 7.94
CA ASP A 107 12.26 -6.27 8.95
C ASP A 107 13.18 -5.13 8.46
N ALA A 108 12.97 -3.94 9.00
CA ALA A 108 13.72 -2.74 8.66
C ALA A 108 15.17 -2.74 9.17
N THR A 109 15.52 -3.65 10.08
CA THR A 109 16.87 -3.71 10.66
C THR A 109 17.87 -4.39 9.73
N GLY A 110 17.38 -5.14 8.73
CA GLY A 110 18.18 -6.06 7.93
C GLY A 110 18.41 -7.41 8.59
N GLY A 111 17.73 -7.66 9.73
CA GLY A 111 17.67 -8.97 10.36
C GLY A 111 16.93 -9.99 9.49
N GLN A 112 17.06 -11.27 9.88
CA GLN A 112 16.35 -12.40 9.27
C GLN A 112 15.26 -12.93 10.21
N ALA A 113 14.68 -12.05 11.03
CA ALA A 113 13.63 -12.44 11.97
C ALA A 113 12.37 -12.89 11.21
N ALA A 114 12.03 -14.16 11.38
CA ALA A 114 10.89 -14.78 10.73
C ALA A 114 9.58 -14.10 11.14
N GLY A 115 8.70 -13.82 10.18
CA GLY A 115 7.34 -13.32 10.43
C GLY A 115 6.32 -14.45 10.61
N PRO A 116 5.04 -14.11 10.84
CA PRO A 116 4.00 -15.10 11.09
C PRO A 116 3.42 -15.75 9.81
N TYR A 117 3.82 -15.29 8.62
CA TYR A 117 3.22 -15.71 7.37
C TYR A 117 4.13 -16.58 6.49
N GLY A 118 3.51 -17.40 5.65
CA GLY A 118 4.15 -18.25 4.65
C GLY A 118 3.98 -19.75 4.94
N PRO A 119 4.48 -20.62 4.05
CA PRO A 119 4.41 -22.08 4.22
C PRO A 119 4.91 -22.53 5.59
N GLY A 120 4.18 -23.44 6.24
CA GLY A 120 4.45 -23.91 7.60
C GLY A 120 4.01 -22.96 8.72
N LYS A 121 3.34 -21.85 8.37
CA LYS A 121 2.77 -20.85 9.29
C LYS A 121 1.35 -20.48 8.82
N THR A 122 0.87 -19.28 9.14
CA THR A 122 -0.39 -18.78 8.58
C THR A 122 -0.23 -18.44 7.10
N LEU A 123 -1.14 -18.92 6.26
CA LEU A 123 -1.20 -18.59 4.83
C LEU A 123 -2.19 -17.44 4.59
N PRO A 124 -1.74 -16.19 4.36
CA PRO A 124 -2.62 -15.09 3.99
C PRO A 124 -3.08 -15.17 2.53
N PHE A 125 -4.28 -14.69 2.25
CA PHE A 125 -4.87 -14.55 0.92
C PHE A 125 -5.62 -13.23 0.87
N VAL A 126 -5.46 -12.44 -0.18
CA VAL A 126 -6.11 -11.13 -0.31
C VAL A 126 -6.94 -11.06 -1.59
N ILE A 127 -8.23 -10.77 -1.46
CA ILE A 127 -9.13 -10.53 -2.59
C ILE A 127 -9.70 -9.12 -2.45
N THR A 128 -9.57 -8.28 -3.48
CA THR A 128 -10.15 -6.93 -3.50
C THR A 128 -10.88 -6.69 -4.80
N GLY A 129 -11.74 -5.67 -4.82
CA GLY A 129 -12.42 -5.19 -6.01
C GLY A 129 -11.75 -3.99 -6.68
N THR A 130 -12.27 -3.58 -7.83
CA THR A 130 -12.03 -2.27 -8.46
C THR A 130 -13.32 -1.55 -8.87
N LYS A 131 -14.49 -2.16 -8.63
CA LYS A 131 -15.76 -1.57 -9.03
C LYS A 131 -16.10 -0.41 -8.09
N PRO A 132 -16.45 0.77 -8.61
CA PRO A 132 -16.96 1.86 -7.79
C PRO A 132 -18.33 1.52 -7.22
N TYR A 133 -18.72 2.21 -6.14
CA TYR A 133 -20.11 2.26 -5.74
C TYR A 133 -20.96 2.95 -6.81
N THR A 134 -22.17 2.45 -7.06
CA THR A 134 -23.16 3.05 -7.96
C THR A 134 -24.27 3.79 -7.23
N GLU A 135 -24.38 3.65 -5.90
CA GLU A 135 -25.54 4.12 -5.14
C GLU A 135 -25.24 5.26 -4.17
N ALA A 136 -26.01 6.34 -4.30
CA ALA A 136 -26.16 7.42 -3.30
C ALA A 136 -24.84 8.05 -2.81
N LEU A 137 -24.77 8.38 -1.50
CA LEU A 137 -23.65 9.08 -0.86
C LEU A 137 -22.34 8.27 -0.85
N ARG A 138 -22.38 6.96 -1.09
CA ARG A 138 -21.18 6.11 -1.09
C ARG A 138 -20.26 6.42 -2.27
N GLN A 139 -20.80 7.00 -3.35
CA GLN A 139 -19.99 7.41 -4.50
C GLN A 139 -18.96 8.50 -4.18
N VAL A 140 -19.15 9.25 -3.08
CA VAL A 140 -18.27 10.35 -2.67
C VAL A 140 -16.85 9.88 -2.31
N VAL A 141 -16.69 8.60 -1.97
CA VAL A 141 -15.38 8.00 -1.64
C VAL A 141 -14.78 7.19 -2.79
N ASN A 142 -15.47 7.12 -3.94
CA ASN A 142 -14.92 6.44 -5.10
C ASN A 142 -13.67 7.18 -5.60
N GLU A 143 -12.61 6.43 -5.85
CA GLU A 143 -11.43 6.88 -6.58
C GLU A 143 -11.00 5.77 -7.55
N PRO A 144 -10.47 6.11 -8.74
CA PRO A 144 -9.91 5.11 -9.65
C PRO A 144 -8.87 4.20 -8.99
N GLY A 145 -8.86 2.92 -9.34
CA GLY A 145 -7.97 1.92 -8.73
C GLY A 145 -8.28 1.56 -7.28
N ALA A 146 -9.51 1.81 -6.81
CA ALA A 146 -10.03 1.39 -5.52
C ALA A 146 -11.33 0.58 -5.69
N ASP A 147 -11.71 -0.17 -4.66
CA ASP A 147 -13.00 -0.88 -4.59
C ASP A 147 -14.17 0.02 -4.13
N GLY A 148 -14.00 1.34 -4.22
CA GLY A 148 -14.88 2.34 -3.64
C GLY A 148 -14.58 2.72 -2.19
N THR A 149 -13.66 2.05 -1.48
CA THR A 149 -13.23 2.45 -0.12
C THR A 149 -11.73 2.30 0.10
N VAL A 150 -11.14 1.19 -0.34
CA VAL A 150 -9.73 0.86 -0.16
C VAL A 150 -9.07 0.81 -1.54
N ARG A 151 -7.95 1.53 -1.66
CA ARG A 151 -7.09 1.47 -2.84
C ARG A 151 -6.57 0.06 -3.02
N VAL A 152 -6.58 -0.46 -4.24
CA VAL A 152 -6.02 -1.78 -4.57
C VAL A 152 -4.59 -1.96 -4.02
N PRO A 153 -3.63 -1.02 -4.21
CA PRO A 153 -2.30 -1.15 -3.59
C PRO A 153 -2.31 -1.12 -2.06
N ALA A 154 -3.30 -0.49 -1.42
CA ALA A 154 -3.44 -0.43 0.03
C ALA A 154 -4.02 -1.73 0.62
N ALA A 155 -4.72 -2.54 -0.18
CA ALA A 155 -5.17 -3.86 0.22
C ALA A 155 -4.08 -4.94 0.12
N ASN A 156 -3.19 -4.82 -0.86
CA ASN A 156 -2.17 -5.84 -1.14
C ASN A 156 -1.11 -5.93 -0.02
N MET A 157 -0.91 -7.14 0.54
CA MET A 157 0.13 -7.40 1.55
C MET A 157 1.54 -7.58 0.96
N ASN A 158 1.70 -7.76 -0.35
CA ASN A 158 3.00 -7.83 -1.01
C ASN A 158 3.63 -6.44 -1.08
N VAL A 159 4.04 -5.93 0.08
CA VAL A 159 4.66 -4.62 0.28
C VAL A 159 6.17 -4.70 0.05
N SER A 160 6.78 -3.60 -0.39
CA SER A 160 8.23 -3.42 -0.39
C SER A 160 8.61 -2.35 0.63
N GLY A 161 9.74 -2.51 1.33
CA GLY A 161 10.23 -1.53 2.30
C GLY A 161 11.71 -1.23 2.11
N TYR A 162 12.11 0.02 2.24
CA TYR A 162 13.52 0.41 2.18
C TYR A 162 13.80 1.76 2.84
N THR A 163 15.06 1.98 3.19
CA THR A 163 15.57 3.26 3.69
C THR A 163 16.40 3.95 2.61
N ILE A 164 16.18 5.24 2.41
CA ILE A 164 17.07 6.12 1.63
C ILE A 164 17.79 7.03 2.64
N ASP A 165 19.12 6.93 2.68
CA ASP A 165 19.94 7.70 3.60
C ASP A 165 20.60 8.88 2.87
N PHE A 166 20.09 10.09 3.13
CA PHE A 166 20.59 11.33 2.55
C PHE A 166 21.65 12.02 3.42
N THR A 167 22.03 11.45 4.57
CA THR A 167 22.98 12.05 5.52
C THR A 167 24.38 12.24 4.93
N HIS A 168 24.72 11.47 3.89
CA HIS A 168 26.00 11.50 3.20
C HIS A 168 25.88 11.92 1.72
N SER A 169 24.80 12.60 1.34
CA SER A 169 24.65 13.10 -0.03
C SER A 169 25.73 14.13 -0.36
N ALA A 170 26.36 14.00 -1.54
CA ALA A 170 27.33 14.97 -2.05
C ALA A 170 26.68 16.17 -2.78
N GLY A 171 25.34 16.18 -2.87
CA GLY A 171 24.57 17.22 -3.56
C GLY A 171 23.37 16.64 -4.33
N PRO A 172 22.59 17.51 -5.01
CA PRO A 172 21.34 17.13 -5.67
C PRO A 172 21.50 16.12 -6.81
N ASP A 173 22.67 16.07 -7.44
CA ASP A 173 22.97 15.13 -8.53
C ASP A 173 23.53 13.78 -8.05
N THR A 174 23.56 13.54 -6.74
CA THR A 174 24.08 12.29 -6.19
C THR A 174 23.00 11.20 -6.26
N GLU A 175 23.28 10.09 -6.93
CA GLU A 175 22.41 8.91 -6.84
C GLU A 175 22.62 8.20 -5.50
N MET A 176 21.53 8.04 -4.75
CA MET A 176 21.49 7.39 -3.45
C MET A 176 21.37 5.88 -3.60
N THR A 177 21.82 5.15 -2.59
CA THR A 177 21.57 3.72 -2.47
C THR A 177 20.39 3.48 -1.53
N ALA A 178 19.45 2.65 -1.95
CA ALA A 178 18.38 2.15 -1.08
C ALA A 178 18.90 0.98 -0.24
N LYS A 179 18.68 1.03 1.07
CA LYS A 179 18.88 -0.12 1.97
C LYS A 179 17.55 -0.87 2.11
N PRO A 180 17.41 -2.06 1.52
CA PRO A 180 16.15 -2.78 1.55
C PRO A 180 15.82 -3.35 2.93
N TRP A 181 14.53 -3.44 3.23
CA TRP A 181 14.01 -4.13 4.39
C TRP A 181 13.73 -5.59 4.03
N THR A 182 13.98 -6.50 4.97
CA THR A 182 13.88 -7.93 4.70
C THR A 182 12.42 -8.38 4.74
N TRP A 183 11.98 -9.10 3.71
CA TRP A 183 10.66 -9.70 3.66
C TRP A 183 10.55 -10.87 4.65
N ARG A 184 9.64 -10.76 5.62
CA ARG A 184 9.56 -11.69 6.77
C ARG A 184 8.95 -13.05 6.45
N ALA A 185 8.20 -13.18 5.34
CA ALA A 185 7.69 -14.48 4.89
C ALA A 185 8.79 -15.34 4.22
N GLY A 186 9.94 -14.73 3.90
CA GLY A 186 11.10 -15.40 3.32
C GLY A 186 11.25 -15.15 1.82
N PRO A 187 12.46 -15.29 1.26
CA PRO A 187 12.73 -15.01 -0.15
C PRO A 187 11.83 -15.82 -1.09
N GLY A 188 11.24 -15.17 -2.09
CA GLY A 188 10.42 -15.81 -3.12
C GLY A 188 8.99 -16.18 -2.69
N VAL A 189 8.61 -15.94 -1.43
CA VAL A 189 7.23 -16.13 -0.97
C VAL A 189 6.39 -14.91 -1.35
N GLU A 190 5.43 -15.11 -2.25
CA GLU A 190 4.43 -14.10 -2.63
C GLU A 190 3.07 -14.49 -2.03
N ILE A 191 2.37 -13.51 -1.46
CA ILE A 191 1.03 -13.68 -0.91
C ILE A 191 0.03 -13.65 -2.08
N PRO A 192 -0.88 -14.64 -2.23
CA PRO A 192 -1.92 -14.59 -3.23
C PRO A 192 -2.76 -13.31 -3.13
N PHE A 193 -2.81 -12.57 -4.23
CA PHE A 193 -3.54 -11.31 -4.34
C PHE A 193 -4.34 -11.26 -5.65
N ALA A 194 -5.67 -11.19 -5.51
CA ALA A 194 -6.61 -11.14 -6.62
C ALA A 194 -7.39 -9.82 -6.61
N VAL A 195 -7.45 -9.19 -7.78
CA VAL A 195 -8.23 -7.97 -8.03
C VAL A 195 -9.39 -8.33 -8.96
N LEU A 196 -10.62 -8.20 -8.48
CA LEU A 196 -11.84 -8.52 -9.22
C LEU A 196 -12.45 -7.26 -9.86
N PRO A 197 -12.81 -7.31 -11.15
CA PRO A 197 -13.33 -6.14 -11.87
C PRO A 197 -14.79 -5.81 -11.50
N ASP A 198 -15.52 -6.78 -10.94
CA ASP A 198 -16.97 -6.76 -10.79
C ASP A 198 -17.45 -6.55 -9.34
N ARG A 199 -16.52 -6.38 -8.40
CA ARG A 199 -16.81 -6.23 -6.97
C ARG A 199 -16.38 -4.87 -6.45
N ASP A 200 -17.22 -4.32 -5.58
CA ASP A 200 -16.93 -3.17 -4.73
C ASP A 200 -16.67 -3.63 -3.30
N HIS A 201 -16.31 -2.70 -2.42
CA HIS A 201 -15.95 -2.96 -1.03
C HIS A 201 -17.05 -3.66 -0.22
N THR A 202 -18.32 -3.52 -0.59
CA THR A 202 -19.46 -4.19 0.05
C THR A 202 -19.74 -5.54 -0.62
N THR A 203 -19.85 -5.58 -1.94
CA THR A 203 -20.25 -6.79 -2.69
C THR A 203 -19.18 -7.88 -2.68
N ILE A 204 -17.94 -7.56 -2.31
CA ILE A 204 -16.86 -8.54 -2.06
C ILE A 204 -17.16 -9.51 -0.91
N THR A 205 -18.12 -9.18 -0.03
CA THR A 205 -18.57 -10.05 1.07
C THR A 205 -19.69 -11.02 0.66
N GLN A 206 -20.12 -10.98 -0.61
CA GLN A 206 -21.29 -11.69 -1.09
C GLN A 206 -20.93 -12.67 -2.22
N PRO A 207 -20.18 -13.75 -1.91
CA PRO A 207 -19.69 -14.70 -2.92
C PRO A 207 -20.79 -15.41 -3.70
N ALA A 208 -21.98 -15.54 -3.13
CA ALA A 208 -23.14 -16.17 -3.78
C ALA A 208 -23.99 -15.18 -4.60
N SER A 209 -23.82 -13.87 -4.39
CA SER A 209 -24.60 -12.85 -5.11
C SER A 209 -24.03 -12.61 -6.50
N SER A 210 -24.90 -12.52 -7.49
CA SER A 210 -24.51 -12.05 -8.83
C SER A 210 -23.98 -10.61 -8.76
N SER A 211 -22.86 -10.35 -9.42
CA SER A 211 -22.32 -8.99 -9.59
C SER A 211 -22.95 -8.21 -10.76
N GLY A 212 -23.76 -8.89 -11.58
CA GLY A 212 -24.24 -8.39 -12.87
C GLY A 212 -23.28 -8.62 -14.04
N ALA A 213 -22.07 -9.15 -13.80
CA ALA A 213 -21.16 -9.61 -14.84
C ALA A 213 -21.57 -10.99 -15.40
N ASP A 214 -20.83 -11.48 -16.40
CA ASP A 214 -20.99 -12.85 -16.91
C ASP A 214 -20.77 -13.91 -15.81
N GLY A 215 -21.25 -15.13 -16.04
CA GLY A 215 -21.24 -16.19 -15.01
C GLY A 215 -19.85 -16.57 -14.52
N GLU A 216 -18.82 -16.51 -15.38
CA GLU A 216 -17.44 -16.83 -15.00
C GLU A 216 -16.86 -15.73 -14.10
N THR A 217 -16.99 -14.47 -14.52
CA THR A 217 -16.53 -13.31 -13.74
C THR A 217 -17.26 -13.23 -12.40
N SER A 218 -18.58 -13.35 -12.42
CA SER A 218 -19.44 -13.26 -11.23
C SER A 218 -19.14 -14.38 -10.22
N GLY A 219 -18.88 -15.62 -10.68
CA GLY A 219 -18.55 -16.76 -9.83
C GLY A 219 -17.11 -16.75 -9.27
N ARG A 220 -16.25 -15.85 -9.76
CA ARG A 220 -14.82 -15.85 -9.43
C ARG A 220 -14.52 -15.61 -7.96
N LEU A 221 -15.29 -14.75 -7.29
CA LEU A 221 -15.13 -14.50 -5.85
C LEU A 221 -15.28 -15.78 -5.03
N ALA A 222 -16.33 -16.57 -5.27
CA ALA A 222 -16.56 -17.83 -4.58
C ALA A 222 -15.43 -18.84 -4.88
N ALA A 223 -15.01 -18.93 -6.15
CA ALA A 223 -13.94 -19.81 -6.57
C ALA A 223 -12.60 -19.51 -5.87
N LEU A 224 -12.23 -18.22 -5.76
CA LEU A 224 -11.00 -17.80 -5.07
C LEU A 224 -11.07 -18.11 -3.56
N ILE A 225 -12.22 -17.88 -2.91
CA ILE A 225 -12.38 -18.22 -1.48
C ILE A 225 -12.20 -19.73 -1.27
N LEU A 226 -12.81 -20.57 -2.11
CA LEU A 226 -12.66 -22.02 -2.03
C LEU A 226 -11.22 -22.48 -2.33
N GLU A 227 -10.57 -21.90 -3.35
CA GLU A 227 -9.17 -22.18 -3.66
C GLU A 227 -8.24 -21.84 -2.48
N ALA A 228 -8.50 -20.73 -1.79
CA ALA A 228 -7.77 -20.37 -0.58
C ALA A 228 -7.99 -21.40 0.53
N LEU A 229 -9.25 -21.79 0.81
CA LEU A 229 -9.59 -22.78 1.84
C LEU A 229 -9.00 -24.18 1.55
N ASP A 230 -8.87 -24.56 0.28
CA ASP A 230 -8.26 -25.82 -0.14
C ASP A 230 -6.73 -25.75 -0.23
N CYS A 231 -6.15 -24.54 -0.26
CA CYS A 231 -4.73 -24.35 -0.45
C CYS A 231 -3.89 -25.04 0.63
N THR A 232 -2.79 -25.65 0.22
CA THR A 232 -1.77 -26.26 1.10
C THR A 232 -0.45 -25.51 0.96
N ASP A 233 0.48 -25.71 1.91
CA ASP A 233 1.83 -25.13 1.84
C ASP A 233 2.51 -25.38 0.49
N ALA A 234 2.38 -26.59 -0.06
CA ALA A 234 2.97 -26.96 -1.35
C ALA A 234 2.29 -26.26 -2.55
N GLY A 235 0.99 -25.98 -2.44
CA GLY A 235 0.21 -25.31 -3.48
C GLY A 235 0.29 -23.78 -3.43
N TYR A 236 0.78 -23.19 -2.35
CA TYR A 236 0.67 -21.76 -2.08
C TYR A 236 1.27 -20.88 -3.19
N ALA A 237 2.45 -21.23 -3.69
CA ALA A 237 3.10 -20.50 -4.78
C ALA A 237 2.31 -20.58 -6.11
N ALA A 238 1.67 -21.71 -6.39
CA ALA A 238 0.84 -21.88 -7.59
C ALA A 238 -0.44 -21.02 -7.50
N VAL A 239 -1.08 -20.99 -6.33
CA VAL A 239 -2.24 -20.12 -6.07
C VAL A 239 -1.84 -18.64 -6.21
N ALA A 240 -0.67 -18.24 -5.69
CA ALA A 240 -0.18 -16.86 -5.85
C ALA A 240 0.00 -16.47 -7.33
N ALA A 241 0.57 -17.35 -8.15
CA ALA A 241 0.73 -17.13 -9.59
C ALA A 241 -0.63 -17.08 -10.34
N SER A 242 -1.58 -17.94 -9.96
CA SER A 242 -2.94 -17.95 -10.50
C SER A 242 -3.66 -16.63 -10.21
N TRP A 243 -3.63 -16.17 -8.96
CA TRP A 243 -4.30 -14.94 -8.53
C TRP A 243 -3.67 -13.69 -9.14
N LYS A 244 -2.35 -13.71 -9.32
CA LYS A 244 -1.66 -12.67 -10.07
C LYS A 244 -2.17 -12.58 -11.51
N SER A 245 -2.47 -13.71 -12.15
CA SER A 245 -3.01 -13.74 -13.52
C SER A 245 -4.43 -13.15 -13.58
N VAL A 246 -5.26 -13.40 -12.55
CA VAL A 246 -6.57 -12.74 -12.38
C VAL A 246 -6.40 -11.22 -12.28
N SER A 247 -5.48 -10.76 -11.42
CA SER A 247 -5.21 -9.33 -11.23
C SER A 247 -4.65 -8.65 -12.48
N ASP A 248 -3.78 -9.34 -13.24
CA ASP A 248 -3.25 -8.84 -14.50
C ASP A 248 -4.35 -8.74 -15.58
N ALA A 249 -5.28 -9.71 -15.63
CA ALA A 249 -6.43 -9.65 -16.53
C ALA A 249 -7.37 -8.49 -16.21
N THR A 250 -7.63 -8.22 -14.92
CA THR A 250 -8.39 -7.03 -14.49
C THR A 250 -7.69 -5.73 -14.92
N GLY A 251 -6.38 -5.62 -14.68
CA GLY A 251 -5.61 -4.44 -15.09
C GLY A 251 -5.61 -4.19 -16.60
N ALA A 252 -5.67 -5.25 -17.41
CA ALA A 252 -5.72 -5.14 -18.87
C ALA A 252 -7.00 -4.47 -19.38
N LEU A 253 -8.10 -4.48 -18.60
CA LEU A 253 -9.33 -3.76 -18.93
C LEU A 253 -9.11 -2.24 -18.94
N GLY A 254 -8.20 -1.74 -18.12
CA GLY A 254 -7.87 -0.31 -18.02
C GLY A 254 -6.97 0.23 -19.12
N ALA A 255 -6.40 -0.63 -19.96
CA ALA A 255 -5.49 -0.20 -21.03
C ALA A 255 -6.21 0.43 -22.25
N GLY A 256 -7.55 0.40 -22.28
CA GLY A 256 -8.38 0.86 -23.40
C GLY A 256 -9.32 2.02 -23.04
N GLY A 257 -10.19 2.36 -23.99
CA GLY A 257 -11.34 3.25 -23.75
C GLY A 257 -12.49 2.50 -23.08
N ALA A 258 -13.70 2.62 -23.60
CA ALA A 258 -14.87 1.91 -23.05
C ALA A 258 -14.61 0.40 -22.86
N VAL A 259 -15.06 -0.15 -21.74
CA VAL A 259 -14.93 -1.57 -21.38
C VAL A 259 -16.29 -2.26 -21.59
N PRO A 260 -16.55 -2.97 -22.69
CA PRO A 260 -17.90 -3.46 -23.01
C PRO A 260 -18.50 -4.41 -21.97
N ALA A 261 -17.67 -5.13 -21.22
CA ALA A 261 -18.11 -6.00 -20.13
C ALA A 261 -18.59 -5.22 -18.89
N PHE A 262 -18.19 -3.95 -18.77
CA PHE A 262 -18.51 -3.04 -17.68
C PHE A 262 -18.87 -1.65 -18.24
N PRO A 263 -19.98 -1.52 -18.99
CA PRO A 263 -20.29 -0.30 -19.75
C PRO A 263 -20.50 0.95 -18.88
N ASP A 264 -20.86 0.76 -17.61
CA ASP A 264 -21.09 1.84 -16.64
C ASP A 264 -19.86 2.15 -15.78
N VAL A 265 -18.71 1.55 -16.07
CA VAL A 265 -17.45 1.74 -15.33
C VAL A 265 -16.38 2.28 -16.26
N GLU A 266 -15.89 3.47 -15.94
CA GLU A 266 -14.78 4.08 -16.68
C GLU A 266 -13.51 3.22 -16.59
N ALA A 267 -12.74 3.19 -17.68
CA ALA A 267 -11.52 2.38 -17.78
C ALA A 267 -10.51 2.68 -16.66
N GLU A 268 -10.49 3.93 -16.18
CA GLU A 268 -9.58 4.39 -15.12
C GLU A 268 -9.76 3.60 -13.82
N TYR A 269 -10.95 3.06 -13.52
CA TYR A 269 -11.16 2.23 -12.34
C TYR A 269 -10.37 0.92 -12.38
N PHE A 270 -10.05 0.43 -13.57
CA PHE A 270 -9.24 -0.77 -13.77
C PHE A 270 -7.74 -0.46 -13.89
N HIS A 271 -7.33 0.81 -13.88
CA HIS A 271 -5.92 1.17 -13.87
C HIS A 271 -5.23 0.56 -12.63
N GLN A 272 -3.99 0.15 -12.84
CA GLN A 272 -3.10 -0.30 -11.80
C GLN A 272 -2.42 0.90 -11.16
N HIS A 273 -2.33 0.90 -9.84
CA HIS A 273 -1.80 2.03 -9.10
C HIS A 273 -0.65 1.61 -8.20
N MET A 274 0.17 2.59 -7.79
CA MET A 274 1.27 2.39 -6.88
C MET A 274 1.06 3.30 -5.68
N GLN A 275 1.14 2.74 -4.49
CA GLN A 275 1.11 3.52 -3.26
C GLN A 275 2.54 3.65 -2.73
N PHE A 276 2.98 4.88 -2.52
CA PHE A 276 4.33 5.20 -2.05
C PHE A 276 4.20 6.00 -0.76
N ILE A 277 4.52 5.36 0.36
CA ILE A 277 4.40 5.95 1.70
C ILE A 277 5.79 6.30 2.17
N THR A 278 6.00 7.57 2.50
CA THR A 278 7.28 8.05 3.04
C THR A 278 7.15 8.34 4.53
N HIS A 279 8.22 8.08 5.28
CA HIS A 279 8.42 8.55 6.65
C HIS A 279 9.74 9.32 6.69
N ALA A 280 9.69 10.63 6.91
CA ALA A 280 10.88 11.48 6.95
C ALA A 280 11.38 11.66 8.38
N ILE A 281 12.61 11.25 8.64
CA ILE A 281 13.28 11.42 9.93
C ILE A 281 14.66 12.03 9.73
N ASP A 282 15.19 12.69 10.74
CA ASP A 282 16.59 13.11 10.73
C ASP A 282 17.53 12.00 11.27
N ASN A 283 18.83 12.27 11.24
CA ASN A 283 19.85 11.33 11.72
C ASN A 283 19.89 11.16 13.25
N ALA A 284 19.14 11.97 14.01
CA ALA A 284 18.88 11.75 15.43
C ALA A 284 17.62 10.89 15.65
N GLY A 285 16.85 10.62 14.59
CA GLY A 285 15.57 9.90 14.64
C GLY A 285 14.36 10.78 14.91
N ASP A 286 14.52 12.12 14.89
CA ASP A 286 13.41 13.04 15.08
C ASP A 286 12.56 13.13 13.79
N PRO A 287 11.22 13.18 13.89
CA PRO A 287 10.34 13.37 12.73
C PRO A 287 10.56 14.71 12.02
N VAL A 288 10.67 14.68 10.69
CA VAL A 288 10.74 15.86 9.81
C VAL A 288 9.36 16.12 9.20
N ARG A 289 8.70 17.19 9.64
CA ARG A 289 7.27 17.47 9.30
C ARG A 289 7.04 18.43 8.13
N ASP A 290 8.04 19.27 7.84
CA ASP A 290 7.99 20.24 6.74
C ASP A 290 8.99 19.83 5.66
N TYR A 291 8.54 18.93 4.79
CA TYR A 291 9.33 18.39 3.70
C TYR A 291 8.49 18.22 2.43
N PHE A 292 9.20 18.16 1.31
CA PHE A 292 8.62 17.98 -0.01
C PHE A 292 9.40 16.88 -0.76
N VAL A 293 8.66 15.90 -1.25
CA VAL A 293 9.19 14.80 -2.07
C VAL A 293 8.96 15.16 -3.54
N GLU A 294 10.05 15.21 -4.30
CA GLU A 294 10.00 15.51 -5.73
C GLU A 294 10.09 14.23 -6.55
N PHE A 295 9.26 14.14 -7.58
CA PHE A 295 9.30 13.09 -8.61
C PHE A 295 9.63 13.71 -9.95
N PHE A 296 10.72 13.26 -10.58
CA PHE A 296 11.26 13.88 -11.77
C PHE A 296 11.98 12.85 -12.65
N SER A 297 12.39 13.25 -13.85
CA SER A 297 13.13 12.40 -14.78
C SER A 297 14.62 12.75 -14.81
N SER A 298 15.42 11.98 -15.54
CA SER A 298 16.81 12.32 -15.81
C SER A 298 17.00 13.48 -16.81
N ALA A 299 15.92 14.06 -17.35
CA ALA A 299 16.00 15.08 -18.38
C ALA A 299 16.43 16.46 -17.83
N PRO A 300 17.07 17.33 -18.64
CA PRO A 300 17.68 18.58 -18.16
C PRO A 300 16.71 19.70 -17.73
N ASN A 301 15.41 19.42 -17.51
CA ASN A 301 14.40 20.43 -17.21
C ASN A 301 13.38 19.95 -16.17
N SER A 302 13.85 19.76 -14.93
CA SER A 302 13.10 19.15 -13.83
C SER A 302 11.73 19.77 -13.56
N ILE A 303 11.56 21.10 -13.73
CA ILE A 303 10.28 21.76 -13.42
C ILE A 303 9.13 21.28 -14.32
N LYS A 304 9.36 21.14 -15.63
CA LYS A 304 8.31 20.64 -16.54
C LYS A 304 7.96 19.18 -16.25
N ASP A 305 8.95 18.41 -15.80
CA ASP A 305 8.82 17.00 -15.48
C ASP A 305 8.01 16.82 -14.21
N THR A 306 8.35 17.59 -13.17
CA THR A 306 7.63 17.65 -11.90
C THR A 306 6.18 18.09 -12.13
N VAL A 307 5.94 19.10 -12.98
CA VAL A 307 4.56 19.52 -13.33
C VAL A 307 3.81 18.44 -14.12
N ALA A 308 4.47 17.76 -15.06
CA ALA A 308 3.85 16.67 -15.81
C ALA A 308 3.50 15.48 -14.91
N PHE A 309 4.40 15.09 -14.01
CA PHE A 309 4.13 14.04 -13.03
C PHE A 309 3.00 14.44 -12.08
N GLN A 310 3.10 15.61 -11.43
CA GLN A 310 2.09 16.06 -10.48
C GLN A 310 0.71 16.30 -11.11
N GLY A 311 0.67 16.87 -12.32
CA GLY A 311 -0.58 17.23 -12.97
C GLY A 311 -1.27 16.09 -13.71
N LYS A 312 -0.56 15.00 -14.04
CA LYS A 312 -1.09 13.92 -14.89
C LYS A 312 -0.96 12.53 -14.30
N VAL A 313 0.04 12.27 -13.46
CA VAL A 313 0.34 10.91 -12.98
C VAL A 313 -0.05 10.74 -11.52
N LEU A 314 0.28 11.74 -10.69
CA LEU A 314 -0.05 11.74 -9.28
C LEU A 314 -1.54 12.00 -9.11
N ARG A 315 -2.28 11.00 -8.64
CA ARG A 315 -3.72 11.12 -8.36
C ARG A 315 -3.97 11.76 -7.01
N ASP A 316 -3.09 11.51 -6.05
CA ASP A 316 -3.23 12.03 -4.70
C ASP A 316 -1.89 12.09 -3.96
N CYS A 317 -1.78 13.05 -3.05
CA CYS A 317 -0.73 13.13 -2.03
C CYS A 317 -1.41 13.47 -0.69
N ALA A 318 -1.52 12.48 0.18
CA ALA A 318 -2.13 12.62 1.48
C ALA A 318 -1.06 12.75 2.56
N LYS A 319 -1.05 13.88 3.26
CA LYS A 319 -0.28 14.06 4.49
C LYS A 319 -1.08 13.51 5.66
N ASN A 320 -0.44 12.68 6.50
CA ASN A 320 -1.11 12.15 7.68
C ASN A 320 -1.38 13.28 8.69
N SER A 321 -2.59 13.31 9.24
CA SER A 321 -3.06 14.38 10.12
C SER A 321 -2.57 14.27 11.56
N ILE A 322 -2.12 13.09 11.98
CA ILE A 322 -1.59 12.84 13.33
C ILE A 322 -0.08 13.02 13.35
N ASP A 323 0.63 12.52 12.33
CA ASP A 323 2.06 12.69 12.17
C ASP A 323 2.43 13.14 10.75
N GLU A 324 2.65 14.45 10.59
CA GLU A 324 2.99 15.06 9.30
C GLU A 324 4.33 14.64 8.72
N SER A 325 5.15 13.86 9.44
CA SER A 325 6.35 13.23 8.88
C SER A 325 6.04 12.06 7.93
N PHE A 326 4.76 11.69 7.82
CA PHE A 326 4.26 10.66 6.93
C PHE A 326 3.45 11.26 5.76
N LEU A 327 3.80 10.83 4.54
CA LEU A 327 3.07 11.16 3.31
C LEU A 327 2.74 9.89 2.53
N CYS A 328 1.53 9.82 1.97
CA CYS A 328 1.09 8.79 1.04
C CYS A 328 0.89 9.39 -0.36
N PHE A 329 1.68 8.96 -1.33
CA PHE A 329 1.52 9.27 -2.74
C PHE A 329 0.76 8.14 -3.44
N TYR A 330 -0.24 8.51 -4.24
CA TYR A 330 -1.03 7.59 -5.05
C TYR A 330 -0.78 7.86 -6.52
N ILE A 331 -0.09 6.93 -7.17
CA ILE A 331 0.49 7.11 -8.50
C ILE A 331 -0.25 6.20 -9.46
N ASP A 332 -0.86 6.76 -10.51
CA ASP A 332 -1.50 6.00 -11.57
C ASP A 332 -0.43 5.48 -12.54
N ARG A 333 -0.29 4.15 -12.61
CA ARG A 333 0.77 3.52 -13.41
C ARG A 333 0.49 3.68 -14.90
N GLU A 334 -0.75 3.53 -15.33
CA GLU A 334 -1.12 3.64 -16.74
C GLU A 334 -0.87 5.06 -17.24
N LEU A 335 -1.12 6.09 -16.41
CA LEU A 335 -0.76 7.46 -16.73
C LEU A 335 0.75 7.74 -16.64
N LEU A 336 1.48 7.10 -15.72
CA LEU A 336 2.95 7.15 -15.72
C LEU A 336 3.50 6.62 -17.06
N LEU A 337 2.97 5.50 -17.55
CA LEU A 337 3.41 4.91 -18.82
C LEU A 337 2.95 5.69 -20.05
N SER A 338 1.70 6.14 -20.08
CA SER A 338 1.08 6.74 -21.27
C SER A 338 1.27 8.25 -21.37
N GLN A 339 1.36 8.96 -20.25
CA GLN A 339 1.43 10.43 -20.23
C GLN A 339 2.78 10.97 -19.80
N PHE A 340 3.50 10.31 -18.88
CA PHE A 340 4.82 10.77 -18.47
C PHE A 340 5.91 10.24 -19.40
N TYR A 341 6.01 8.93 -19.60
CA TYR A 341 7.06 8.37 -20.48
C TYR A 341 6.75 8.51 -21.99
N LYS A 342 5.48 8.34 -22.42
CA LYS A 342 5.12 8.39 -23.84
C LYS A 342 4.84 9.80 -24.36
N ALA A 343 4.19 10.67 -23.60
CA ALA A 343 3.83 12.01 -24.07
C ALA A 343 4.97 13.03 -23.94
N VAL A 344 6.02 12.71 -23.18
CA VAL A 344 7.25 13.52 -23.09
C VAL A 344 8.37 12.69 -23.72
N GLN A 345 8.66 12.99 -25.00
CA GLN A 345 9.71 12.47 -25.91
C GLN A 345 10.80 11.58 -25.29
N ALA A 346 11.32 10.56 -26.02
CA ALA A 346 12.44 9.60 -25.79
C ALA A 346 13.56 9.84 -24.73
N LYS A 347 13.65 11.00 -24.08
CA LYS A 347 14.51 11.41 -22.98
C LYS A 347 14.06 10.91 -21.60
N TYR A 348 12.78 10.59 -21.41
CA TYR A 348 12.22 10.15 -20.12
C TYR A 348 12.23 8.63 -20.04
N THR A 349 13.34 8.07 -19.56
CA THR A 349 13.49 6.62 -19.44
C THR A 349 13.28 6.13 -18.02
N GLU A 350 13.34 7.02 -17.04
CA GLU A 350 13.30 6.70 -15.62
C GLU A 350 12.55 7.75 -14.79
N LEU A 351 12.02 7.30 -13.65
CA LEU A 351 11.44 8.11 -12.60
C LEU A 351 12.37 8.09 -11.39
N ARG A 352 12.77 9.28 -10.97
CA ARG A 352 13.61 9.53 -9.82
C ARG A 352 12.79 10.17 -8.71
N VAL A 353 13.20 9.94 -7.47
CA VAL A 353 12.66 10.58 -6.28
C VAL A 353 13.76 11.29 -5.51
N SER A 354 13.49 12.49 -5.01
CA SER A 354 14.34 13.23 -4.08
C SER A 354 13.50 13.83 -2.97
N ILE A 355 14.16 14.35 -1.94
CA ILE A 355 13.53 15.04 -0.82
C ILE A 355 14.17 16.41 -0.63
N SER A 356 13.32 17.36 -0.24
CA SER A 356 13.72 18.65 0.28
C SER A 356 13.02 18.90 1.61
N ALA A 357 13.64 19.64 2.52
CA ALA A 357 13.06 19.90 3.84
C ALA A 357 13.39 21.30 4.34
N ALA A 358 12.42 21.93 5.01
CA ALA A 358 12.60 23.21 5.65
C ALA A 358 13.31 23.04 7.00
N ALA A 359 14.15 24.01 7.36
CA ALA A 359 14.75 24.05 8.68
C ALA A 359 13.67 24.12 9.77
N PRO A 360 13.74 23.32 10.85
CA PRO A 360 12.76 23.37 11.93
C PRO A 360 12.94 24.62 12.83
N GLY A 361 14.00 25.40 12.61
CA GLY A 361 14.30 26.66 13.30
C GLY A 361 15.67 27.21 12.88
N GLY A 362 16.08 28.36 13.43
CA GLY A 362 17.31 29.04 13.03
C GLY A 362 18.63 28.33 13.37
N ASN A 363 18.59 27.31 14.23
CA ASN A 363 19.79 26.61 14.71
C ASN A 363 20.00 25.23 14.07
N VAL A 364 19.07 24.79 13.23
CA VAL A 364 19.10 23.44 12.63
C VAL A 364 18.86 23.57 11.13
N ARG A 365 19.71 22.94 10.33
CA ARG A 365 19.52 22.80 8.89
C ARG A 365 19.59 21.34 8.49
N TYR A 366 18.74 20.95 7.55
CA TYR A 366 18.81 19.59 6.99
C TYR A 366 19.84 19.49 5.86
N PHE A 367 19.96 20.52 5.00
CA PHE A 367 20.91 20.54 3.88
C PHE A 367 21.68 21.87 3.83
N GLU A 368 22.96 21.85 3.41
CA GLU A 368 23.86 23.01 3.55
C GLU A 368 23.72 24.10 2.46
N LYS A 369 23.56 23.71 1.18
CA LYS A 369 23.63 24.64 0.02
C LYS A 369 22.34 24.79 -0.77
N HIS A 370 21.57 23.72 -0.85
CA HIS A 370 20.27 23.64 -1.50
C HIS A 370 19.37 22.89 -0.53
N ASN A 371 18.12 23.30 -0.35
CA ASN A 371 17.19 22.56 0.51
C ASN A 371 16.87 21.15 0.00
N SER A 372 17.57 20.63 -1.01
CA SER A 372 17.33 19.36 -1.69
C SER A 372 18.49 18.38 -1.52
N ALA A 373 18.14 17.10 -1.44
CA ALA A 373 19.05 15.98 -1.31
C ALA A 373 19.44 15.38 -2.67
N GLY A 374 20.22 14.29 -2.64
CA GLY A 374 20.43 13.44 -3.81
C GLY A 374 19.12 12.78 -4.30
N TYR A 375 19.20 11.81 -5.20
CA TYR A 375 18.04 11.16 -5.78
C TYR A 375 18.14 9.63 -5.78
N LEU A 376 17.00 8.94 -5.86
CA LEU A 376 16.96 7.50 -6.11
C LEU A 376 16.10 7.22 -7.34
N THR A 377 16.59 6.40 -8.26
CA THR A 377 15.77 5.88 -9.37
C THR A 377 14.87 4.74 -8.90
N ILE A 378 13.56 4.88 -9.09
CA ILE A 378 12.54 3.96 -8.53
C ILE A 378 11.68 3.26 -9.59
N HIS A 379 11.77 3.67 -10.85
CA HIS A 379 11.03 3.03 -11.95
C HIS A 379 11.64 3.36 -13.32
N TYR A 380 11.51 2.44 -14.29
CA TYR A 380 11.89 2.66 -15.70
C TYR A 380 10.69 2.52 -16.65
N ALA A 381 10.73 3.27 -17.76
CA ALA A 381 9.76 3.17 -18.85
C ALA A 381 9.82 1.80 -19.53
N ASP A 382 11.04 1.33 -19.79
CA ASP A 382 11.32 0.06 -20.45
C ASP A 382 10.98 -1.13 -19.54
N GLY A 383 10.23 -2.09 -20.10
CA GLY A 383 9.76 -3.27 -19.37
C GLY A 383 10.89 -4.13 -18.82
N PRO A 384 11.80 -4.63 -19.68
CA PRO A 384 12.96 -5.43 -19.26
C PRO A 384 13.83 -4.74 -18.21
N THR A 385 14.17 -3.45 -18.40
CA THR A 385 15.00 -2.70 -17.45
C THR A 385 14.29 -2.54 -16.10
N ARG A 386 12.98 -2.21 -16.12
CA ARG A 386 12.16 -2.18 -14.92
C ARG A 386 12.10 -3.55 -14.24
N GLU A 387 11.96 -4.63 -15.00
CA GLU A 387 11.87 -5.99 -14.46
C GLU A 387 13.19 -6.46 -13.83
N ALA A 388 14.33 -5.99 -14.32
CA ALA A 388 15.65 -6.24 -13.77
C ALA A 388 15.98 -5.41 -12.51
N MET A 389 15.25 -4.33 -12.22
CA MET A 389 15.47 -3.58 -10.99
C MET A 389 15.21 -4.46 -9.75
N PRO A 390 16.04 -4.33 -8.69
CA PRO A 390 15.79 -4.99 -7.42
C PRO A 390 14.37 -4.73 -6.90
N ILE A 391 13.66 -5.79 -6.53
CA ILE A 391 12.24 -5.77 -6.14
C ILE A 391 11.96 -4.91 -4.89
N ASP A 392 13.00 -4.71 -4.09
CA ASP A 392 13.00 -4.02 -2.82
C ASP A 392 13.08 -2.49 -2.96
N ARG A 393 13.44 -1.96 -4.13
CA ARG A 393 13.44 -0.51 -4.41
C ARG A 393 12.66 -0.10 -5.66
N ARG A 394 12.11 -1.08 -6.39
CA ARG A 394 11.28 -0.85 -7.58
C ARG A 394 9.83 -0.57 -7.21
N LEU A 395 9.22 0.45 -7.81
CA LEU A 395 7.77 0.60 -7.80
C LEU A 395 7.08 -0.54 -8.55
N ARG A 396 6.22 -1.28 -7.85
CA ARG A 396 5.42 -2.40 -8.36
C ARG A 396 3.95 -2.00 -8.48
N ARG A 397 3.34 -2.44 -9.57
CA ARG A 397 1.90 -2.31 -9.83
C ARG A 397 1.08 -2.89 -8.67
N ASN A 398 0.01 -2.19 -8.29
CA ASN A 398 -0.92 -2.57 -7.24
C ASN A 398 -0.24 -2.98 -5.92
N ALA A 399 0.83 -2.29 -5.55
CA ALA A 399 1.57 -2.54 -4.32
C ALA A 399 1.85 -1.24 -3.54
N THR A 400 1.99 -1.40 -2.23
CA THR A 400 2.48 -0.35 -1.33
C THR A 400 4.00 -0.44 -1.18
N HIS A 401 4.66 0.72 -1.08
CA HIS A 401 6.09 0.87 -0.87
C HIS A 401 6.29 1.75 0.36
N LEU A 402 6.97 1.23 1.39
CA LEU A 402 7.30 1.96 2.61
C LEU A 402 8.73 2.48 2.51
N VAL A 403 8.90 3.79 2.55
CA VAL A 403 10.19 4.45 2.31
C VAL A 403 10.56 5.34 3.48
N GLU A 404 11.51 4.90 4.29
CA GLU A 404 12.10 5.76 5.32
C GLU A 404 13.16 6.67 4.68
N MET A 405 12.99 7.98 4.80
CA MET A 405 13.93 8.97 4.27
C MET A 405 14.69 9.59 5.44
N ARG A 406 16.00 9.37 5.51
CA ARG A 406 16.85 9.91 6.59
C ARG A 406 17.59 11.14 6.14
N LEU A 407 17.42 12.25 6.84
CA LEU A 407 18.03 13.54 6.51
C LEU A 407 19.20 13.86 7.47
N PRO A 408 20.25 14.57 7.02
CA PRO A 408 21.27 15.06 7.94
C PRO A 408 20.66 16.11 8.88
N ARG A 409 21.06 16.15 10.16
CA ARG A 409 20.77 17.27 11.06
C ARG A 409 22.06 18.02 11.36
N ASN A 410 22.19 19.23 10.83
CA ASN A 410 23.35 20.09 11.06
C ASN A 410 22.98 21.22 12.03
N LEU A 411 23.81 21.43 13.05
CA LEU A 411 23.67 22.54 13.98
C LEU A 411 24.41 23.76 13.43
N ASP A 412 23.72 24.90 13.35
CA ASP A 412 24.38 26.17 13.02
C ASP A 412 25.31 26.55 14.20
N LYS A 413 26.63 26.57 13.94
CA LYS A 413 27.66 26.76 14.98
C LYS A 413 27.75 28.20 15.53
N GLU A 414 26.98 29.16 15.01
CA GLU A 414 27.10 30.58 15.39
C GLU A 414 26.27 30.99 16.63
N GLY A 415 25.53 30.08 17.28
CA GLY A 415 24.58 30.46 18.34
C GLY A 415 24.96 30.16 19.79
N PHE A 416 26.02 29.42 20.07
CA PHE A 416 26.39 29.06 21.44
C PHE A 416 27.46 30.01 22.01
N HIS A 417 27.02 31.19 22.46
CA HIS A 417 27.77 31.96 23.45
C HIS A 417 27.28 31.52 24.84
N PHE A 418 28.12 30.79 25.56
CA PHE A 418 27.93 30.48 26.99
C PHE A 418 28.18 31.72 27.85
#